data_AF-A0A7X7VWH1-F1
#
_entry.id   AF-A0A7X7VWH1-F1
#
_cell.length_a   1.000
_cell.length_b   1.000
_cell.length_c   1.000
_cell.angle_alpha   90.00
_cell.angle_beta   90.00
_cell.angle_gamma   90.00
#
_symmetry.space_group_name_H-M   'P 1'
#
loop_
_entity.id
_entity.type
_entity.pdbx_description
1 polymer ?
#
loop_
_entity_poly.entity_id
_entity_poly.type
_entity_poly.pdbx_seq_one_letter_code
_entity_poly.pdbx_strand_id
1 'polypeptide(L)'
;MENERTTHPEEIADLCARVAARLIDSITRTAQIASSVTPEMQELTRQWIELIGKEILTRVNTGEEISVEEISRSIGITPSSLLSILLALHRGGRTVITHLRCSPGSGQNEDLCHCMIEG
;
A
#
# COMPACT_ATOMS: atom_id res chain seq x y z
N MET A 1 -25.94 13.52 43.55
CA MET A 1 -25.29 14.57 42.74
C MET A 1 -23.88 14.09 42.50
N GLU A 2 -23.65 13.41 41.38
CA GLU A 2 -22.34 12.84 41.10
C GLU A 2 -22.09 12.89 39.59
N ASN A 3 -21.36 13.94 39.22
CA ASN A 3 -20.49 14.10 38.07
C ASN A 3 -21.04 13.63 36.70
N GLU A 4 -21.74 14.54 36.02
CA GLU A 4 -21.85 14.52 34.56
C GLU A 4 -20.43 14.45 33.96
N ARG A 5 -20.04 13.28 33.46
CA ARG A 5 -19.00 13.23 32.44
C ARG A 5 -19.61 13.80 31.16
N THR A 6 -19.55 15.12 31.00
CA THR A 6 -19.78 15.78 29.72
C THR A 6 -18.67 15.38 28.77
N THR A 7 -18.83 14.25 28.08
CA THR A 7 -18.00 13.90 26.93
C THR A 7 -18.37 14.87 25.82
N HIS A 8 -17.42 15.71 25.41
CA HIS A 8 -17.70 16.75 24.43
C HIS A 8 -18.07 16.09 23.09
N PRO A 9 -19.04 16.63 22.32
CA PRO A 9 -19.45 16.04 21.03
C PRO A 9 -18.27 15.81 20.07
N GLU A 10 -17.25 16.66 20.16
CA GLU A 10 -16.00 16.57 19.41
C GLU A 10 -15.17 15.34 19.80
N GLU A 11 -15.12 14.97 21.09
CA GLU A 11 -14.42 13.78 21.58
C GLU A 11 -15.10 12.48 21.12
N ILE A 12 -16.44 12.49 21.04
CA ILE A 12 -17.22 11.38 20.51
C ILE A 12 -17.01 11.25 18.99
N ALA A 13 -17.02 12.37 18.27
CA ALA A 13 -16.76 12.38 16.82
C ALA A 13 -15.34 11.88 16.48
N ASP A 14 -14.34 12.31 17.26
CA ASP A 14 -12.94 11.89 17.11
C ASP A 14 -12.74 10.40 17.48
N LEU A 15 -13.47 9.92 18.50
CA LEU A 15 -13.51 8.49 18.83
C LEU A 15 -14.15 7.67 17.71
N CYS A 16 -15.28 8.12 17.14
CA CYS A 16 -15.94 7.47 16.02
C CYS A 16 -15.04 7.45 14.76
N ALA A 17 -14.32 8.53 14.48
CA ALA A 17 -13.37 8.60 13.37
C ALA A 17 -12.22 7.59 13.53
N ARG A 18 -11.67 7.45 14.75
CA ARG A 18 -10.61 6.46 15.04
C ARG A 18 -11.11 5.02 14.96
N VAL A 19 -12.35 4.75 15.36
CA VAL A 19 -12.97 3.42 15.24
C VAL A 19 -13.24 3.08 13.77
N ALA A 20 -13.77 4.03 12.99
CA ALA A 20 -13.99 3.86 11.56
C ALA A 20 -12.68 3.61 10.80
N ALA A 21 -11.61 4.36 11.11
CA ALA A 21 -10.29 4.15 10.51
C ALA A 21 -9.72 2.75 10.80
N ARG A 22 -9.87 2.26 12.04
CA ARG A 22 -9.44 0.91 12.43
C ARG A 22 -10.29 -0.20 11.81
N LEU A 23 -11.59 0.04 11.61
CA LEU A 23 -12.47 -0.90 10.90
C LEU A 23 -12.14 -0.97 9.41
N ILE A 24 -11.87 0.17 8.77
CA ILE A 24 -11.44 0.22 7.36
C ILE A 24 -10.10 -0.50 7.21
N ASP A 25 -9.11 -0.22 8.07
CA ASP A 25 -7.81 -0.92 8.06
C ASP A 25 -7.95 -2.44 8.26
N SER A 26 -8.83 -2.87 9.18
CA SER A 26 -9.10 -4.29 9.40
C SER A 26 -9.83 -4.95 8.21
N ILE A 27 -10.76 -4.26 7.55
CA ILE A 27 -11.49 -4.78 6.38
C ILE A 27 -10.57 -4.85 5.15
N THR A 28 -9.74 -3.82 4.93
CA THR A 28 -8.74 -3.80 3.84
C THR A 28 -7.70 -4.90 4.04
N ARG A 29 -7.21 -5.09 5.28
CA ARG A 29 -6.28 -6.17 5.62
C ARG A 29 -6.93 -7.55 5.46
N THR A 30 -8.19 -7.74 5.86
CA THR A 30 -8.92 -9.00 5.66
C THR A 30 -9.22 -9.29 4.18
N ALA A 31 -9.55 -8.27 3.38
CA ALA A 31 -9.77 -8.42 1.93
C ALA A 31 -8.47 -8.76 1.17
N GLN A 32 -7.33 -8.20 1.57
CA GLN A 32 -6.01 -8.54 1.02
C GLN A 32 -5.55 -9.95 1.42
N ILE A 33 -5.91 -10.42 2.63
CA ILE A 33 -5.63 -11.79 3.08
C ILE A 33 -6.54 -12.81 2.37
N ALA A 34 -7.79 -12.45 2.10
CA ALA A 34 -8.78 -13.31 1.43
C ALA A 34 -8.49 -13.56 -0.06
N SER A 35 -7.55 -12.82 -0.70
CA SER A 35 -7.14 -13.07 -2.09
C SER A 35 -5.89 -13.97 -2.24
N SER A 36 -5.30 -14.49 -1.15
CA SER A 36 -4.04 -15.27 -1.14
C SER A 36 -4.11 -16.57 -0.31
N VAL A 37 -5.09 -17.43 -0.57
CA VAL A 37 -5.65 -18.39 0.41
C VAL A 37 -4.91 -19.74 0.53
N THR A 38 -3.64 -19.87 0.14
CA THR A 38 -2.84 -21.03 0.55
C THR A 38 -1.43 -20.63 1.01
N PRO A 39 -0.82 -21.35 1.99
CA PRO A 39 0.57 -21.11 2.39
C PRO A 39 1.54 -21.09 1.20
N GLU A 40 1.29 -21.92 0.19
CA GLU A 40 2.07 -22.00 -1.03
C GLU A 40 1.94 -20.71 -1.85
N MET A 41 0.74 -20.15 -1.99
CA MET A 41 0.54 -18.87 -2.67
C MET A 41 1.15 -17.69 -1.90
N GLN A 42 1.14 -17.74 -0.58
CA GLN A 42 1.83 -16.75 0.25
C GLN A 42 3.35 -16.83 0.07
N GLU A 43 3.90 -18.05 0.04
CA GLU A 43 5.32 -18.27 -0.17
C GLU A 43 5.76 -17.86 -1.58
N LEU A 44 4.98 -18.17 -2.61
CA LEU A 44 5.24 -17.70 -3.98
C LEU A 44 5.20 -16.17 -4.06
N THR A 45 4.24 -15.53 -3.39
CA THR A 45 4.17 -14.07 -3.31
C THR A 45 5.39 -13.49 -2.60
N ARG A 46 5.82 -14.11 -1.50
CA ARG A 46 7.03 -13.72 -0.75
C ARG A 46 8.28 -13.83 -1.62
N GLN A 47 8.46 -14.96 -2.30
CA GLN A 47 9.59 -15.20 -3.21
C GLN A 47 9.59 -14.23 -4.39
N TRP A 48 8.41 -13.94 -4.94
CA TRP A 48 8.26 -12.95 -6.00
C TRP A 48 8.65 -11.54 -5.52
N ILE A 49 8.18 -11.11 -4.35
CA ILE A 49 8.58 -9.84 -3.71
C ILE A 49 10.09 -9.82 -3.46
N GLU A 50 10.71 -10.94 -3.04
CA GLU A 50 12.15 -11.00 -2.84
C GLU A 50 12.95 -10.86 -4.13
N LEU A 51 12.50 -11.49 -5.21
CA LEU A 51 13.15 -11.46 -6.51
C LEU A 51 13.06 -10.06 -7.12
N ILE A 52 11.86 -9.50 -7.20
CA ILE A 52 11.64 -8.15 -7.72
C ILE A 52 12.29 -7.11 -6.79
N GLY A 53 12.22 -7.34 -5.47
CA GLY A 53 12.84 -6.46 -4.49
C GLY A 53 14.35 -6.36 -4.62
N LYS A 54 15.06 -7.44 -5.00
CA LYS A 54 16.50 -7.37 -5.31
C LYS A 54 16.77 -6.44 -6.49
N GLU A 55 15.97 -6.54 -7.54
CA GLU A 55 16.08 -5.74 -8.76
C GLU A 55 15.67 -4.27 -8.55
N ILE A 56 14.84 -3.98 -7.56
CA ILE A 56 14.57 -2.60 -7.11
C ILE A 56 15.76 -2.08 -6.30
N LEU A 57 16.31 -2.88 -5.39
CA LEU A 57 17.42 -2.48 -4.52
C LEU A 57 18.71 -2.16 -5.27
N THR A 58 18.96 -2.81 -6.42
CA THR A 58 20.09 -2.46 -7.30
C THR A 58 19.97 -1.04 -7.84
N ARG A 59 18.74 -0.54 -8.04
CA ARG A 59 18.44 0.81 -8.52
C ARG A 59 18.35 1.86 -7.41
N VAL A 60 17.97 1.48 -6.20
CA VAL A 60 17.84 2.38 -5.04
C VAL A 60 19.21 2.78 -4.45
N ASN A 61 20.30 2.16 -4.90
CA ASN A 61 21.61 2.25 -4.26
C ASN A 61 22.41 3.55 -4.53
N THR A 62 21.87 4.52 -5.28
CA THR A 62 22.58 5.76 -5.63
C THR A 62 22.19 6.98 -4.79
N GLY A 63 21.28 6.86 -3.81
CA GLY A 63 20.81 8.01 -3.03
C GLY A 63 20.03 9.04 -3.85
N GLU A 64 19.72 8.70 -5.11
CA GLU A 64 18.94 9.52 -6.03
C GLU A 64 17.44 9.27 -5.84
N GLU A 65 16.62 10.27 -6.18
CA GLU A 65 15.18 10.08 -6.29
C GLU A 65 14.89 9.05 -7.38
N ILE A 66 14.08 8.04 -7.03
CA ILE A 66 13.66 7.02 -7.99
C ILE A 66 12.36 7.43 -8.70
N SER A 67 12.32 7.24 -10.01
CA SER A 67 11.09 7.37 -10.79
C SER A 67 10.27 6.09 -10.70
N VAL A 68 9.07 6.17 -10.11
CA VAL A 68 8.14 5.03 -10.01
C VAL A 68 7.76 4.53 -11.41
N GLU A 69 7.46 5.45 -12.33
CA GLU A 69 7.01 5.13 -13.68
C GLU A 69 8.10 4.46 -14.53
N GLU A 70 9.35 4.91 -14.39
CA GLU A 70 10.47 4.34 -15.14
C GLU A 70 10.81 2.93 -14.64
N ILE A 71 10.87 2.75 -13.32
CA ILE A 71 11.20 1.46 -12.71
C ILE A 71 10.08 0.44 -12.95
N SER A 72 8.82 0.84 -12.79
CA SER A 72 7.67 -0.05 -13.01
C SER A 72 7.66 -0.58 -14.45
N ARG A 73 7.87 0.31 -15.43
CA ARG A 73 7.99 -0.03 -16.85
C ARG A 73 9.19 -0.91 -17.16
N SER A 74 10.36 -0.60 -16.58
CA SER A 74 11.57 -1.40 -16.78
C SER A 74 11.43 -2.82 -16.24
N ILE A 75 10.67 -3.02 -15.17
CA ILE A 75 10.43 -4.33 -14.55
C ILE A 75 9.23 -5.05 -15.20
N GLY A 76 8.31 -4.30 -15.81
CA GLY A 76 7.08 -4.83 -16.41
C GLY A 76 5.97 -5.06 -15.39
N ILE A 77 5.87 -4.19 -14.37
CA ILE A 77 4.81 -4.21 -13.34
C ILE A 77 4.06 -2.88 -13.33
N THR A 78 2.91 -2.82 -12.67
CA THR A 78 2.19 -1.55 -12.52
C THR A 78 2.88 -0.63 -11.51
N PRO A 79 2.72 0.71 -11.60
CA PRO A 79 3.19 1.65 -10.59
C PRO A 79 2.71 1.31 -9.17
N SER A 80 1.45 0.90 -9.02
CA SER A 80 0.88 0.49 -7.72
C SER A 80 1.55 -0.77 -7.14
N SER A 81 1.90 -1.72 -8.01
CA SER A 81 2.64 -2.92 -7.63
C SER A 81 4.04 -2.56 -7.13
N LEU A 82 4.75 -1.66 -7.83
CA LEU A 82 6.06 -1.18 -7.41
C LEU A 82 6.00 -0.48 -6.05
N LEU A 83 5.03 0.42 -5.84
CA LEU A 83 4.84 1.11 -4.56
C LEU A 83 4.56 0.12 -3.42
N SER A 84 3.77 -0.91 -3.68
CA SER A 84 3.48 -1.97 -2.71
C SER A 84 4.74 -2.75 -2.32
N ILE A 85 5.61 -3.05 -3.28
CA ILE A 85 6.89 -3.74 -3.03
C ILE A 85 7.86 -2.82 -2.27
N LEU A 86 7.96 -1.54 -2.65
CA LEU A 86 8.77 -0.55 -1.94
C LEU A 86 8.33 -0.42 -0.47
N LEU A 87 7.03 -0.39 -0.21
CA LEU A 87 6.49 -0.39 1.15
C LEU A 87 6.83 -1.68 1.91
N ALA A 88 6.74 -2.84 1.27
CA ALA A 88 7.12 -4.12 1.87
C ALA A 88 8.61 -4.16 2.23
N LEU A 89 9.49 -3.69 1.33
CA LEU A 89 10.93 -3.58 1.57
C LEU A 89 11.24 -2.59 2.70
N HIS A 90 10.55 -1.47 2.76
CA HIS A 90 10.70 -0.48 3.83
C HIS A 90 10.31 -1.07 5.20
N ARG A 91 9.17 -1.77 5.28
CA ARG A 91 8.74 -2.47 6.50
C ARG A 91 9.72 -3.56 6.94
N GLY A 92 10.42 -4.18 5.98
CA GLY A 92 11.50 -5.13 6.22
C GLY A 92 12.86 -4.51 6.52
N GLY A 93 12.97 -3.17 6.59
CA GLY A 93 14.22 -2.46 6.86
C GLY A 93 15.24 -2.50 5.72
N ARG A 94 14.82 -2.84 4.50
CA ARG A 94 15.70 -2.97 3.32
C ARG A 94 15.80 -1.68 2.51
N THR A 95 14.85 -0.77 2.66
CA THR A 95 14.85 0.58 2.08
C THR A 95 14.31 1.59 3.09
N VAL A 96 14.59 2.87 2.86
CA VAL A 96 13.97 3.97 3.61
C VAL A 96 13.23 4.86 2.62
N ILE A 97 11.92 5.03 2.83
CA ILE A 97 11.11 5.99 2.08
C ILE A 97 11.02 7.26 2.93
N THR A 98 11.61 8.35 2.45
CA THR A 98 11.65 9.62 3.18
C THR A 98 10.69 10.66 2.61
N HIS A 99 10.49 10.65 1.29
CA HIS A 99 9.67 11.62 0.58
C HIS A 99 8.86 10.91 -0.52
N LEU A 100 7.69 11.47 -0.83
CA LEU A 100 6.86 11.08 -1.95
C LEU A 100 6.49 12.32 -2.75
N ARG A 101 6.51 12.22 -4.07
CA ARG A 101 6.08 13.27 -4.99
C ARG A 101 4.82 12.80 -5.71
N CYS A 102 3.75 13.57 -5.58
CA CYS A 102 2.43 13.23 -6.12
C CYS A 102 1.86 14.40 -6.93
N SER A 103 1.03 14.08 -7.93
CA SER A 103 0.20 15.02 -8.68
C SER A 103 -1.27 14.57 -8.62
N PRO A 104 -2.24 15.47 -8.90
CA PRO A 104 -3.63 15.06 -9.07
C PRO A 104 -3.75 13.95 -10.11
N GLY A 105 -4.54 12.92 -9.80
CA GLY A 105 -4.80 11.79 -10.70
C GLY A 105 -5.96 12.05 -11.65
N SER A 106 -6.20 11.10 -12.54
CA SER A 106 -7.30 11.09 -13.53
C SER A 106 -8.68 10.82 -12.92
N GLY A 107 -8.73 10.33 -11.68
CA GLY A 107 -9.95 9.83 -11.04
C GLY A 107 -10.38 8.44 -11.52
N GLN A 108 -9.58 7.80 -12.37
CA GLN A 108 -9.80 6.44 -12.86
C GLN A 108 -8.85 5.44 -12.17
N ASN A 109 -9.24 4.17 -12.15
CA ASN A 109 -8.36 3.11 -11.67
C ASN A 109 -7.48 2.61 -12.83
N GLU A 110 -6.23 3.06 -12.85
CA GLU A 110 -5.25 2.74 -13.91
C GLU A 110 -4.67 1.32 -13.79
N ASP A 111 -4.92 0.60 -12.70
CA ASP A 111 -4.55 -0.81 -12.55
C ASP A 111 -5.59 -1.78 -13.14
N LEU A 112 -6.78 -1.29 -13.53
CA LEU A 112 -7.78 -2.12 -14.20
C LEU A 112 -7.40 -2.30 -15.67
N CYS A 113 -7.21 -3.56 -16.09
CA CYS A 113 -7.09 -3.87 -17.51
C CYS A 113 -8.32 -3.36 -18.27
N HIS A 114 -8.10 -2.64 -19.37
CA HIS A 114 -9.17 -2.16 -20.24
C HIS A 114 -10.06 -3.31 -20.74
N CYS A 115 -9.50 -4.51 -20.86
CA CYS A 115 -10.21 -5.75 -21.17
C CYS A 115 -11.30 -6.16 -20.16
N MET A 116 -11.29 -5.60 -18.95
CA MET A 116 -12.30 -5.83 -17.91
C MET A 116 -13.32 -4.68 -17.78
N ILE A 117 -13.14 -3.59 -18.55
CA ILE A 117 -13.97 -2.40 -18.51
C ILE A 117 -14.99 -2.41 -19.67
N GLU A 118 -14.61 -3.00 -20.81
CA GLU A 118 -15.49 -3.17 -21.98
C GLU A 118 -16.17 -4.54 -21.93
N GLY A 119 -17.33 -4.62 -21.28
CA GLY A 119 -18.20 -5.80 -21.22
C GLY A 119 -19.66 -5.42 -21.38
#